data_AF-A0A813LKB1-F1
#
_entry.id   AF-A0A813LKB1-F1
#
_cell.length_a   1.000
_cell.length_b   1.000
_cell.length_c   1.000
_cell.angle_alpha   90.00
_cell.angle_beta   90.00
_cell.angle_gamma   90.00
#
_symmetry.space_group_name_H-M   'P 1'
#
loop_
_entity.id
_entity.type
_entity.pdbx_description
1 polymer ?
#
loop_
_entity_poly.entity_id
_entity_poly.type
_entity_poly.pdbx_seq_one_letter_code
_entity_poly.pdbx_strand_id
1 'polypeptide(L)'
;EAAAAASHVLQGVEAERVAGIEQREGALLALRSALEGQDAAAISDALSKARKACISATSEFQLAESLSVSARLSEGFAEASLEKLMQLPSEFNGLNEDQAEASERARNANLGRGELEARVLELTRHLAHGRLHAQARLDQALLTQLEAADATSLRALGRALEKAGAERDQVANEEYAALEVTLRERQEAEVGKAIADAQAAAAAKLEDDRQKLLAAASQAALEAQADRLAEVVSLSSGLAALEEVLMQDEAVVQRAHAYNSLSASLLSLEDAILAGRGACTELEALRQASAEVNDAFVANLLSTLPADSADLCRRAGSVPTEPLLRQRLSSQLSDLATAAFVPAGSGLLGEVIGKVFRQLYILDRDSVVLDIPQETEASRNLAALGSAAGAVAGGGELREALDRLEGSLRGTCRERASTWLEEARAALQLRQTLEAVKARVQCLNATLL
;
A
#
# COMPACT_ATOMS: atom_id res chain seq x y z
N GLU A 1 -37.15 27.00 -15.74
CA GLU A 1 -38.37 26.45 -16.37
C GLU A 1 -39.58 26.48 -15.44
N ALA A 2 -39.51 25.94 -14.21
CA ALA A 2 -40.62 26.03 -13.24
C ALA A 2 -41.10 27.47 -12.93
N ALA A 3 -40.19 28.44 -12.83
CA ALA A 3 -40.54 29.85 -12.63
C ALA A 3 -41.26 30.47 -13.85
N ALA A 4 -40.96 30.01 -15.07
CA ALA A 4 -41.60 30.48 -16.29
C ALA A 4 -43.01 29.89 -16.44
N ALA A 5 -43.20 28.62 -16.06
CA ALA A 5 -44.52 27.98 -16.01
C ALA A 5 -45.44 28.65 -14.97
N ALA A 6 -44.91 28.97 -13.77
CA ALA A 6 -45.67 29.69 -12.76
C ALA A 6 -46.09 31.10 -13.22
N SER A 7 -45.22 31.81 -13.95
CA SER A 7 -45.54 33.14 -14.50
C SER A 7 -46.66 33.10 -15.56
N HIS A 8 -46.70 32.06 -16.40
CA HIS A 8 -47.72 31.92 -17.44
C HIS A 8 -49.10 31.60 -16.84
N VAL A 9 -49.15 30.79 -15.78
CA VAL A 9 -50.40 30.50 -15.05
C VAL A 9 -50.95 31.76 -14.39
N LEU A 10 -50.10 32.57 -13.74
CA LEU A 10 -50.53 33.83 -13.13
C LEU A 10 -51.09 34.82 -14.17
N GLN A 11 -50.47 34.93 -15.34
CA GLN A 11 -50.97 35.79 -16.42
C GLN A 11 -52.32 35.32 -16.98
N GLY A 12 -52.55 34.01 -17.08
CA GLY A 12 -53.84 33.45 -17.48
C GLY A 12 -54.95 33.79 -16.48
N VAL A 13 -54.67 33.61 -15.19
CA VAL A 13 -55.63 33.92 -14.10
C VAL A 13 -55.95 35.42 -14.04
N GLU A 14 -54.96 36.29 -14.27
CA GLU A 14 -55.20 37.74 -14.34
C GLU A 14 -56.08 38.12 -15.54
N ALA A 15 -55.86 37.53 -16.72
CA ALA A 15 -56.67 37.78 -17.90
C ALA A 15 -58.14 37.35 -17.72
N GLU A 16 -58.38 36.17 -17.14
CA GLU A 16 -59.72 35.69 -16.82
C GLU A 16 -60.42 36.57 -15.78
N ARG A 17 -59.65 37.05 -14.77
CA ARG A 17 -60.18 37.98 -13.77
C ARG A 17 -60.61 39.31 -14.40
N VAL A 18 -59.81 39.89 -15.30
CA VAL A 18 -60.14 41.16 -15.97
C VAL A 18 -61.39 40.98 -16.85
N ALA A 19 -61.45 39.91 -17.66
CA ALA A 19 -62.63 39.61 -18.47
C ALA A 19 -63.91 39.43 -17.62
N GLY A 20 -63.78 38.78 -16.46
CA GLY A 20 -64.89 38.62 -15.51
C GLY A 20 -65.38 39.94 -14.89
N ILE A 21 -64.47 40.90 -14.65
CA ILE A 21 -64.82 42.24 -14.15
C ILE A 21 -65.57 43.02 -15.25
N GLU A 22 -65.05 43.04 -16.48
CA GLU A 22 -65.69 43.72 -17.61
C GLU A 22 -67.09 43.17 -17.91
N GLN A 23 -67.26 41.84 -17.86
CA GLN A 23 -68.56 41.20 -18.04
C GLN A 23 -69.55 41.60 -16.94
N ARG A 24 -69.07 41.75 -15.69
CA ARG A 24 -69.90 42.20 -14.56
C ARG A 24 -70.33 43.66 -14.71
N GLU A 25 -69.38 44.54 -15.04
CA GLU A 25 -69.68 45.97 -15.25
C GLU A 25 -70.64 46.17 -16.42
N GLY A 26 -70.44 45.47 -17.53
CA GLY A 26 -71.33 45.52 -18.69
C GLY A 26 -72.76 45.05 -18.38
N ALA A 27 -72.91 43.98 -17.59
CA ALA A 27 -74.22 43.50 -17.18
C ALA A 27 -74.91 44.47 -16.19
N LEU A 28 -74.17 45.13 -15.30
CA LEU A 28 -74.72 46.17 -14.41
C LEU A 28 -75.20 47.40 -15.18
N LEU A 29 -74.45 47.86 -16.16
CA LEU A 29 -74.84 48.98 -17.02
C LEU A 29 -76.10 48.67 -17.83
N ALA A 30 -76.19 47.47 -18.41
CA ALA A 30 -77.39 47.01 -19.11
C ALA A 30 -78.62 46.98 -18.19
N LEU A 31 -78.44 46.57 -16.94
CA LEU A 31 -79.50 46.53 -15.93
C LEU A 31 -79.97 47.94 -15.53
N ARG A 32 -79.04 48.87 -15.31
CA ARG A 32 -79.38 50.28 -15.01
C ARG A 32 -80.12 50.93 -16.17
N SER A 33 -79.66 50.74 -17.41
CA SER A 33 -80.31 51.27 -18.60
C SER A 33 -81.72 50.71 -18.79
N ALA A 34 -81.93 49.42 -18.54
CA ALA A 34 -83.26 48.80 -18.60
C ALA A 34 -84.21 49.35 -17.51
N LEU A 35 -83.70 49.58 -16.30
CA LEU A 35 -84.47 50.17 -15.19
C LEU A 35 -84.87 51.61 -15.47
N GLU A 36 -83.99 52.42 -16.05
CA GLU A 36 -84.27 53.80 -16.46
C GLU A 36 -85.34 53.85 -17.56
N GLY A 37 -85.32 52.90 -18.51
CA GLY A 37 -86.30 52.81 -19.58
C GLY A 37 -87.68 52.30 -19.15
N GLN A 38 -87.81 51.72 -17.94
CA GLN A 38 -89.03 51.10 -17.40
C GLN A 38 -89.72 50.07 -18.32
N ASP A 39 -88.99 49.53 -19.31
CA ASP A 39 -89.51 48.50 -20.22
C ASP A 39 -89.36 47.12 -19.59
N ALA A 40 -90.49 46.47 -19.30
CA ALA A 40 -90.52 45.16 -18.66
C ALA A 40 -89.76 44.07 -19.45
N ALA A 41 -89.76 44.14 -20.79
CA ALA A 41 -89.02 43.20 -21.63
C ALA A 41 -87.50 43.43 -21.51
N ALA A 42 -87.08 44.69 -21.55
CA ALA A 42 -85.67 45.06 -21.37
C ALA A 42 -85.15 44.69 -19.97
N ILE A 43 -85.98 44.88 -18.92
CA ILE A 43 -85.63 44.52 -17.53
C ILE A 43 -85.45 43.00 -17.40
N SER A 44 -86.33 42.19 -18.00
CA SER A 44 -86.21 40.72 -17.99
C SER A 44 -84.94 40.24 -18.70
N ASP A 45 -84.62 40.80 -19.87
CA ASP A 45 -83.41 40.46 -20.61
C ASP A 45 -82.14 40.87 -19.86
N ALA A 46 -82.13 42.06 -19.24
CA ALA A 46 -81.00 42.54 -18.45
C ALA A 46 -80.79 41.69 -17.19
N LEU A 47 -81.86 41.25 -16.51
CA LEU A 47 -81.77 40.32 -15.37
C LEU A 47 -81.15 38.98 -15.78
N SER A 48 -81.45 38.47 -16.99
CA SER A 48 -80.85 37.24 -17.50
C SER A 48 -79.33 37.38 -17.72
N LYS A 49 -78.88 38.54 -18.22
CA LYS A 49 -77.46 38.86 -18.41
C LYS A 49 -76.74 39.04 -17.07
N ALA A 50 -77.37 39.72 -16.10
CA ALA A 50 -76.83 39.88 -14.74
C ALA A 50 -76.69 38.55 -14.00
N ARG A 51 -77.63 37.62 -14.18
CA ARG A 51 -77.51 36.24 -13.64
C ARG A 51 -76.33 35.48 -14.23
N LYS A 52 -76.11 35.58 -15.55
CA LYS A 52 -74.94 34.96 -16.21
C LYS A 52 -73.61 35.55 -15.75
N ALA A 53 -73.60 36.82 -15.33
CA ALA A 53 -72.41 37.50 -14.77
C ALA A 53 -72.28 37.35 -13.24
N CYS A 54 -73.18 36.59 -12.59
CA CYS A 54 -73.23 36.36 -11.14
C CYS A 54 -73.42 37.64 -10.30
N ILE A 55 -74.28 38.56 -10.75
CA ILE A 55 -74.59 39.82 -10.07
C ILE A 55 -75.98 39.71 -9.43
N SER A 56 -76.07 39.00 -8.31
CA SER A 56 -77.35 38.77 -7.60
C SER A 56 -77.55 39.65 -6.35
N ALA A 57 -76.49 40.34 -5.90
CA ALA A 57 -76.49 41.06 -4.61
C ALA A 57 -76.59 42.59 -4.72
N THR A 58 -76.72 43.15 -5.93
CA THR A 58 -76.81 44.61 -6.11
C THR A 58 -78.25 45.10 -5.97
N SER A 59 -78.43 46.28 -5.39
CA SER A 59 -79.73 46.93 -5.21
C SER A 59 -80.55 47.02 -6.50
N GLU A 60 -79.87 47.28 -7.61
CA GLU A 60 -80.48 47.39 -8.94
C GLU A 60 -81.04 46.04 -9.41
N PHE A 61 -80.37 44.93 -9.07
CA PHE A 61 -80.84 43.58 -9.41
C PHE A 61 -82.12 43.24 -8.66
N GLN A 62 -82.14 43.52 -7.35
CA GLN A 62 -83.32 43.29 -6.51
C GLN A 62 -84.50 44.17 -6.94
N LEU A 63 -84.23 45.43 -7.31
CA LEU A 63 -85.26 46.35 -7.80
C LEU A 63 -85.82 45.89 -9.15
N ALA A 64 -84.96 45.51 -10.11
CA ALA A 64 -85.37 44.94 -11.38
C ALA A 64 -86.19 43.65 -11.21
N GLU A 65 -85.77 42.76 -10.30
CA GLU A 65 -86.47 41.52 -10.00
C GLU A 65 -87.87 41.81 -9.41
N SER A 66 -87.98 42.72 -8.45
CA SER A 66 -89.27 43.13 -7.87
C SER A 66 -90.22 43.75 -8.89
N LEU A 67 -89.73 44.59 -9.81
CA LEU A 67 -90.53 45.18 -10.89
C LEU A 67 -90.99 44.11 -11.89
N SER A 68 -90.13 43.14 -12.23
CA SER A 68 -90.49 42.03 -13.12
C SER A 68 -91.52 41.09 -12.49
N VAL A 69 -91.46 40.88 -11.17
CA VAL A 69 -92.47 40.09 -10.42
C VAL A 69 -93.79 40.85 -10.38
N SER A 70 -93.77 42.17 -10.14
CA SER A 70 -94.98 43.00 -10.18
C SER A 70 -95.66 42.97 -11.55
N ALA A 71 -94.90 43.02 -12.65
CA ALA A 71 -95.44 42.91 -14.01
C ALA A 71 -96.08 41.54 -14.27
N ARG A 72 -95.47 40.45 -13.78
CA ARG A 72 -96.03 39.09 -13.89
C ARG A 72 -97.26 38.89 -13.00
N LEU A 73 -97.30 39.51 -11.83
CA LEU A 73 -98.49 39.49 -10.96
C LEU A 73 -99.65 40.24 -11.64
N SER A 74 -99.41 41.36 -12.32
CA SER A 74 -100.47 42.05 -13.08
C SER A 74 -101.00 41.23 -14.25
N GLU A 75 -100.17 40.42 -14.93
CA GLU A 75 -100.64 39.48 -15.96
C GLU A 75 -101.40 38.27 -15.36
N GLY A 76 -101.06 37.87 -14.13
CA GLY A 76 -101.72 36.79 -13.38
C GLY A 76 -103.10 37.16 -12.82
N PHE A 77 -103.37 38.46 -12.62
CA PHE A 77 -104.71 39.00 -12.37
C PHE A 77 -105.52 39.06 -13.68
N ALA A 78 -105.71 37.91 -14.35
CA ALA A 78 -106.72 37.82 -15.39
C ALA A 78 -108.07 38.27 -14.81
N GLU A 79 -108.81 39.12 -15.52
CA GLU A 79 -110.09 39.72 -15.10
C GLU A 79 -111.08 38.67 -14.50
N ALA A 80 -111.00 37.43 -15.00
CA ALA A 80 -111.75 36.27 -14.51
C ALA A 80 -111.54 35.89 -13.03
N SER A 81 -110.42 36.29 -12.42
CA SER A 81 -110.13 36.04 -11.00
C SER A 81 -110.76 37.11 -10.09
N LEU A 82 -110.86 38.35 -10.58
CA LEU A 82 -111.49 39.45 -9.85
C LEU A 82 -113.01 39.27 -9.79
N GLU A 83 -113.62 38.80 -10.88
CA GLU A 83 -115.05 38.47 -10.95
C GLU A 83 -115.45 37.37 -9.95
N LYS A 84 -114.62 36.34 -9.80
CA LYS A 84 -114.85 35.26 -8.81
C LYS A 84 -114.73 35.73 -7.36
N LEU A 85 -113.94 36.76 -7.09
CA LEU A 85 -113.72 37.29 -5.74
C LEU A 85 -114.87 38.19 -5.26
N MET A 86 -115.48 38.95 -6.17
CA MET A 86 -116.55 39.90 -5.84
C MET A 86 -117.91 39.26 -5.54
N GLN A 87 -118.13 37.96 -5.85
CA GLN A 87 -119.39 37.22 -5.64
C GLN A 87 -120.62 38.12 -5.76
N LEU A 88 -120.76 38.76 -6.91
CA LEU A 88 -121.99 39.44 -7.25
C LEU A 88 -123.15 38.43 -7.12
N PRO A 89 -124.36 38.87 -6.74
CA PRO A 89 -125.53 38.00 -6.77
C PRO A 89 -125.55 37.25 -8.11
N SER A 90 -125.89 35.97 -8.13
CA SER A 90 -125.81 35.14 -9.35
C SER A 90 -126.58 35.73 -10.54
N GLU A 91 -127.53 36.60 -10.25
CA GLU A 91 -128.34 37.38 -11.18
C GLU A 91 -127.53 38.44 -11.97
N PHE A 92 -126.36 38.86 -11.47
CA PHE A 92 -125.47 39.84 -12.07
C PHE A 92 -124.14 39.26 -12.56
N ASN A 93 -123.89 37.97 -12.34
CA ASN A 93 -122.65 37.35 -12.81
C ASN A 93 -122.63 37.30 -14.35
N GLY A 94 -121.65 37.96 -14.96
CA GLY A 94 -121.46 37.99 -16.42
C GLY A 94 -122.39 38.95 -17.17
N LEU A 95 -123.16 39.78 -16.46
CA LEU A 95 -123.89 40.91 -17.07
C LEU A 95 -123.01 42.15 -17.09
N ASN A 96 -123.05 42.91 -18.18
CA ASN A 96 -122.43 44.23 -18.20
C ASN A 96 -123.28 45.25 -17.40
N GLU A 97 -122.72 46.41 -17.08
CA GLU A 97 -123.36 47.44 -16.25
C GLU A 97 -124.75 47.84 -16.78
N ASP A 98 -124.87 48.00 -18.10
CA ASP A 98 -126.13 48.35 -18.77
C ASP A 98 -127.20 47.25 -18.66
N GLN A 99 -126.81 45.97 -18.75
CA GLN A 99 -127.71 44.83 -18.63
C GLN A 99 -128.16 44.60 -17.19
N ALA A 100 -127.27 44.84 -16.21
CA ALA A 100 -127.59 44.79 -14.80
C ALA A 100 -128.60 45.88 -14.41
N GLU A 101 -128.44 47.10 -14.93
CA GLU A 101 -129.37 48.19 -14.68
C GLU A 101 -130.75 47.91 -15.32
N ALA A 102 -130.76 47.41 -16.57
CA ALA A 102 -131.99 47.06 -17.25
C ALA A 102 -132.76 45.92 -16.55
N SER A 103 -132.05 44.89 -16.06
CA SER A 103 -132.66 43.76 -15.36
C SER A 103 -133.27 44.19 -14.01
N GLU A 104 -132.60 45.07 -13.26
CA GLU A 104 -133.14 45.63 -12.02
C GLU A 104 -134.33 46.57 -12.27
N ARG A 105 -134.25 47.48 -13.26
CA ARG A 105 -135.39 48.35 -13.59
C ARG A 105 -136.62 47.56 -13.97
N ALA A 106 -136.46 46.50 -14.78
CA ALA A 106 -137.57 45.63 -15.18
C ALA A 106 -138.20 44.91 -13.98
N ARG A 107 -137.38 44.45 -13.03
CA ARG A 107 -137.86 43.76 -11.83
C ARG A 107 -138.56 44.70 -10.85
N ASN A 108 -138.10 45.94 -10.75
CA ASN A 108 -138.64 46.96 -9.86
C ASN A 108 -139.92 47.61 -10.40
N ALA A 109 -140.23 47.49 -11.69
CA ALA A 109 -141.37 48.14 -12.35
C ALA A 109 -142.74 47.79 -11.74
N ASN A 110 -142.88 46.60 -11.13
CA ASN A 110 -144.15 46.08 -10.63
C ASN A 110 -144.20 45.96 -9.10
N LEU A 111 -143.18 46.44 -8.39
CA LEU A 111 -143.09 46.31 -6.93
C LEU A 111 -143.74 47.49 -6.21
N GLY A 112 -144.46 47.19 -5.13
CA GLY A 112 -144.99 48.21 -4.24
C GLY A 112 -143.87 48.92 -3.47
N ARG A 113 -144.16 50.10 -2.88
CA ARG A 113 -143.15 50.88 -2.14
C ARG A 113 -142.42 50.08 -1.06
N GLY A 114 -143.13 49.24 -0.30
CA GLY A 114 -142.52 48.41 0.74
C GLY A 114 -141.61 47.31 0.19
N GLU A 115 -141.90 46.79 -1.00
CA GLU A 115 -141.08 45.77 -1.67
C GLU A 115 -139.83 46.38 -2.32
N LEU A 116 -139.95 47.60 -2.85
CA LEU A 116 -138.79 48.38 -3.32
C LEU A 116 -137.83 48.70 -2.17
N GLU A 117 -138.34 49.12 -1.01
CA GLU A 117 -137.53 49.36 0.19
C GLU A 117 -136.82 48.07 0.65
N ALA A 118 -137.51 46.93 0.60
CA ALA A 118 -136.90 45.62 0.89
C ALA A 118 -135.81 45.23 -0.13
N ARG A 119 -136.01 45.48 -1.43
CA ARG A 119 -135.02 45.18 -2.48
C ARG A 119 -133.79 46.07 -2.40
N VAL A 120 -133.95 47.37 -2.11
CA VAL A 120 -132.81 48.27 -1.85
C VAL A 120 -132.04 47.82 -0.62
N LEU A 121 -132.72 47.41 0.46
CA LEU A 121 -132.07 46.84 1.64
C LEU A 121 -131.34 45.52 1.32
N GLU A 122 -131.88 44.67 0.45
CA GLU A 122 -131.25 43.44 0.01
C GLU A 122 -129.99 43.72 -0.84
N LEU A 123 -130.08 44.60 -1.84
CA LEU A 123 -128.94 44.99 -2.68
C LEU A 123 -127.86 45.71 -1.86
N THR A 124 -128.23 46.58 -0.92
CA THR A 124 -127.27 47.21 -0.02
C THR A 124 -126.63 46.21 0.94
N ARG A 125 -127.37 45.19 1.42
CA ARG A 125 -126.79 44.07 2.18
C ARG A 125 -125.82 43.26 1.33
N HIS A 126 -126.15 42.94 0.09
CA HIS A 126 -125.23 42.24 -0.83
C HIS A 126 -124.00 43.07 -1.16
N LEU A 127 -124.15 44.38 -1.37
CA LEU A 127 -123.03 45.28 -1.64
C LEU A 127 -122.15 45.46 -0.40
N ALA A 128 -122.74 45.57 0.79
CA ALA A 128 -121.99 45.63 2.06
C ALA A 128 -121.28 44.29 2.34
N HIS A 129 -121.94 43.15 2.14
CA HIS A 129 -121.36 41.82 2.29
C HIS A 129 -120.26 41.57 1.25
N GLY A 130 -120.50 41.96 0.00
CA GLY A 130 -119.54 41.94 -1.09
C GLY A 130 -118.32 42.78 -0.78
N ARG A 131 -118.46 44.02 -0.31
CA ARG A 131 -117.33 44.87 0.08
C ARG A 131 -116.56 44.30 1.28
N LEU A 132 -117.26 43.84 2.31
CA LEU A 132 -116.64 43.31 3.54
C LEU A 132 -115.87 42.01 3.28
N HIS A 133 -116.41 41.12 2.43
CA HIS A 133 -115.75 39.86 2.09
C HIS A 133 -114.81 39.94 0.89
N ALA A 134 -114.99 40.88 -0.06
CA ALA A 134 -114.07 41.08 -1.17
C ALA A 134 -112.70 41.51 -0.67
N GLN A 135 -112.64 42.41 0.33
CA GLN A 135 -111.37 42.78 0.94
C GLN A 135 -110.69 41.56 1.59
N ALA A 136 -111.38 40.84 2.48
CA ALA A 136 -110.82 39.66 3.14
C ALA A 136 -110.37 38.56 2.15
N ARG A 137 -111.08 38.41 1.02
CA ARG A 137 -110.74 37.42 -0.02
C ARG A 137 -109.62 37.87 -0.94
N LEU A 138 -109.55 39.16 -1.27
CA LEU A 138 -108.40 39.74 -1.96
C LEU A 138 -107.16 39.57 -1.10
N ASP A 139 -107.25 39.86 0.19
CA ASP A 139 -106.16 39.65 1.15
C ASP A 139 -105.78 38.17 1.19
N GLN A 140 -106.74 37.24 1.27
CA GLN A 140 -106.46 35.81 1.25
C GLN A 140 -105.85 35.34 -0.09
N ALA A 141 -106.34 35.82 -1.22
CA ALA A 141 -105.80 35.47 -2.54
C ALA A 141 -104.38 36.00 -2.71
N LEU A 142 -104.13 37.25 -2.32
CA LEU A 142 -102.80 37.86 -2.31
C LEU A 142 -101.85 37.09 -1.39
N LEU A 143 -102.29 36.73 -0.17
CA LEU A 143 -101.49 35.90 0.75
C LEU A 143 -101.15 34.54 0.13
N THR A 144 -102.12 33.83 -0.44
CA THR A 144 -101.86 32.51 -1.05
C THR A 144 -100.93 32.59 -2.26
N GLN A 145 -101.02 33.66 -3.07
CA GLN A 145 -100.11 33.89 -4.18
C GLN A 145 -98.71 34.26 -3.71
N LEU A 146 -98.61 35.06 -2.65
CA LEU A 146 -97.35 35.43 -2.02
C LEU A 146 -96.66 34.20 -1.43
N GLU A 147 -97.39 33.36 -0.69
CA GLU A 147 -96.89 32.07 -0.17
C GLU A 147 -96.44 31.13 -1.30
N ALA A 148 -97.20 31.07 -2.40
CA ALA A 148 -96.83 30.26 -3.56
C ALA A 148 -95.55 30.79 -4.23
N ALA A 149 -95.45 32.11 -4.43
CA ALA A 149 -94.26 32.76 -4.98
C ALA A 149 -93.04 32.52 -4.08
N ASP A 150 -93.18 32.69 -2.75
CA ASP A 150 -92.14 32.41 -1.77
C ASP A 150 -91.71 30.94 -1.77
N ALA A 151 -92.66 30.01 -1.85
CA ALA A 151 -92.33 28.59 -1.95
C ALA A 151 -91.57 28.27 -3.24
N THR A 152 -91.90 28.91 -4.37
CA THR A 152 -91.16 28.73 -5.63
C THR A 152 -89.78 29.34 -5.58
N SER A 153 -89.63 30.54 -5.00
CA SER A 153 -88.34 31.22 -4.87
C SER A 153 -87.40 30.48 -3.91
N LEU A 154 -87.91 29.98 -2.78
CA LEU A 154 -87.15 29.15 -1.83
C LEU A 154 -86.68 27.83 -2.46
N ARG A 155 -87.52 27.16 -3.26
CA ARG A 155 -87.10 25.94 -3.99
C ARG A 155 -86.04 26.25 -5.06
N ALA A 156 -86.19 27.35 -5.77
CA ALA A 156 -85.19 27.78 -6.76
C ALA A 156 -83.85 28.11 -6.09
N LEU A 157 -83.89 28.82 -4.96
CA LEU A 157 -82.72 29.14 -4.16
C LEU A 157 -82.07 27.88 -3.58
N GLY A 158 -82.87 26.92 -3.07
CA GLY A 158 -82.37 25.62 -2.61
C GLY A 158 -81.62 24.86 -3.70
N ARG A 159 -82.18 24.75 -4.91
CA ARG A 159 -81.50 24.13 -6.05
C ARG A 159 -80.24 24.88 -6.47
N ALA A 160 -80.25 26.20 -6.43
CA ALA A 160 -79.08 27.02 -6.75
C ALA A 160 -77.96 26.81 -5.72
N LEU A 161 -78.29 26.71 -4.43
CA LEU A 161 -77.34 26.39 -3.36
C LEU A 161 -76.80 24.97 -3.49
N GLU A 162 -77.63 23.98 -3.78
CA GLU A 162 -77.18 22.60 -4.05
C GLU A 162 -76.21 22.56 -5.22
N LYS A 163 -76.53 23.25 -6.32
CA LYS A 163 -75.66 23.34 -7.50
C LYS A 163 -74.33 24.03 -7.17
N ALA A 164 -74.37 25.16 -6.47
CA ALA A 164 -73.16 25.88 -6.06
C ALA A 164 -72.31 25.05 -5.07
N GLY A 165 -72.95 24.27 -4.20
CA GLY A 165 -72.27 23.32 -3.30
C GLY A 165 -71.55 22.23 -4.09
N ALA A 166 -72.24 21.59 -5.03
CA ALA A 166 -71.65 20.56 -5.89
C ALA A 166 -70.51 21.10 -6.76
N GLU A 167 -70.66 22.29 -7.35
CA GLU A 167 -69.59 22.96 -8.11
C GLU A 167 -68.39 23.26 -7.22
N ARG A 168 -68.60 23.75 -5.99
CA ARG A 168 -67.52 23.97 -5.03
C ARG A 168 -66.81 22.69 -4.62
N ASP A 169 -67.55 21.62 -4.34
CA ASP A 169 -66.97 20.33 -3.97
C ASP A 169 -66.18 19.72 -5.13
N GLN A 170 -66.67 19.88 -6.37
CA GLN A 170 -65.94 19.45 -7.56
C GLN A 170 -64.60 20.21 -7.67
N VAL A 171 -64.62 21.54 -7.59
CA VAL A 171 -63.39 22.36 -7.65
C VAL A 171 -62.43 21.99 -6.52
N ALA A 172 -62.93 21.81 -5.29
CA ALA A 172 -62.10 21.41 -4.16
C ALA A 172 -61.46 20.02 -4.35
N ASN A 173 -62.19 19.07 -4.94
CA ASN A 173 -61.66 17.74 -5.25
C ASN A 173 -60.59 17.78 -6.35
N GLU A 174 -60.80 18.61 -7.39
CA GLU A 174 -59.81 18.82 -8.45
C GLU A 174 -58.53 19.47 -7.91
N GLU A 175 -58.66 20.50 -7.06
CA GLU A 175 -57.53 21.13 -6.36
C GLU A 175 -56.80 20.15 -5.44
N TYR A 176 -57.52 19.32 -4.68
CA TYR A 176 -56.94 18.31 -3.81
C TYR A 176 -56.16 17.26 -4.62
N ALA A 177 -56.74 16.75 -5.71
CA ALA A 177 -56.08 15.79 -6.58
C ALA A 177 -54.80 16.38 -7.22
N ALA A 178 -54.86 17.64 -7.68
CA ALA A 178 -53.69 18.33 -8.20
C ALA A 178 -52.59 18.50 -7.12
N LEU A 179 -52.98 18.87 -5.90
CA LEU A 179 -52.06 19.01 -4.78
C LEU A 179 -51.41 17.66 -4.42
N GLU A 180 -52.17 16.58 -4.39
CA GLU A 180 -51.67 15.23 -4.12
C GLU A 180 -50.62 14.78 -5.14
N VAL A 181 -50.85 15.06 -6.44
CA VAL A 181 -49.86 14.78 -7.50
C VAL A 181 -48.58 15.60 -7.27
N THR A 182 -48.70 16.91 -7.04
CA THR A 182 -47.50 17.75 -6.82
C THR A 182 -46.71 17.37 -5.56
N LEU A 183 -47.40 16.93 -4.50
CA LEU A 183 -46.74 16.44 -3.28
C LEU A 183 -46.02 15.12 -3.52
N ARG A 184 -46.63 14.19 -4.27
CA ARG A 184 -45.97 12.93 -4.67
C ARG A 184 -44.73 13.19 -5.50
N GLU A 185 -44.82 14.04 -6.52
CA GLU A 185 -43.66 14.38 -7.37
C GLU A 185 -42.52 15.01 -6.54
N ARG A 186 -42.84 15.92 -5.62
CA ARG A 186 -41.84 16.49 -4.70
C ARG A 186 -41.23 15.44 -3.78
N GLN A 187 -42.04 14.53 -3.24
CA GLN A 187 -41.57 13.47 -2.38
C GLN A 187 -40.64 12.51 -3.14
N GLU A 188 -41.01 12.10 -4.35
CA GLU A 188 -40.18 11.23 -5.20
C GLU A 188 -38.86 11.92 -5.57
N ALA A 189 -38.89 13.22 -5.88
CA ALA A 189 -37.69 13.99 -6.17
C ALA A 189 -36.75 14.10 -4.95
N GLU A 190 -37.27 14.39 -3.76
CA GLU A 190 -36.48 14.48 -2.54
C GLU A 190 -35.94 13.12 -2.09
N VAL A 191 -36.73 12.05 -2.22
CA VAL A 191 -36.27 10.67 -1.95
C VAL A 191 -35.19 10.27 -2.95
N GLY A 192 -35.37 10.56 -4.23
CA GLY A 192 -34.37 10.30 -5.27
C GLY A 192 -33.05 11.02 -4.99
N LYS A 193 -33.12 12.30 -4.58
CA LYS A 193 -31.96 13.08 -4.17
C LYS A 193 -31.27 12.50 -2.94
N ALA A 194 -32.02 12.15 -1.89
CA ALA A 194 -31.47 11.55 -0.69
C ALA A 194 -30.78 10.21 -0.96
N ILE A 195 -31.33 9.39 -1.86
CA ILE A 195 -30.70 8.14 -2.30
C ILE A 195 -29.39 8.42 -3.05
N ALA A 196 -29.40 9.37 -4.00
CA ALA A 196 -28.20 9.74 -4.75
C ALA A 196 -27.08 10.28 -3.84
N ASP A 197 -27.43 11.15 -2.90
CA ASP A 197 -26.48 11.71 -1.91
C ASP A 197 -25.92 10.60 -1.00
N ALA A 198 -26.77 9.67 -0.53
CA ALA A 198 -26.34 8.54 0.28
C ALA A 198 -25.42 7.58 -0.49
N GLN A 199 -25.72 7.31 -1.76
CA GLN A 199 -24.87 6.49 -2.64
C GLN A 199 -23.52 7.16 -2.89
N ALA A 200 -23.49 8.46 -3.16
CA ALA A 200 -22.27 9.22 -3.35
C ALA A 200 -21.41 9.22 -2.07
N ALA A 201 -22.02 9.44 -0.90
CA ALA A 201 -21.33 9.38 0.38
C ALA A 201 -20.77 7.98 0.69
N ALA A 202 -21.54 6.93 0.41
CA ALA A 202 -21.09 5.55 0.58
C ALA A 202 -19.92 5.21 -0.36
N ALA A 203 -20.00 5.62 -1.64
CA ALA A 203 -18.93 5.42 -2.60
C ALA A 203 -17.64 6.16 -2.20
N ALA A 204 -17.76 7.42 -1.76
CA ALA A 204 -16.61 8.20 -1.27
C ALA A 204 -15.95 7.54 -0.06
N LYS A 205 -16.75 7.00 0.88
CA LYS A 205 -16.23 6.28 2.05
C LYS A 205 -15.52 4.98 1.67
N LEU A 206 -16.09 4.20 0.74
CA LEU A 206 -15.46 2.97 0.26
C LEU A 206 -14.13 3.24 -0.44
N GLU A 207 -14.03 4.34 -1.21
CA GLU A 207 -12.78 4.72 -1.87
C GLU A 207 -11.72 5.18 -0.86
N ASP A 208 -12.10 5.96 0.16
CA ASP A 208 -11.19 6.33 1.26
C ASP A 208 -10.69 5.10 2.04
N ASP A 209 -11.59 4.18 2.39
CA ASP A 209 -11.23 2.92 3.06
C ASP A 209 -10.31 2.05 2.18
N ARG A 210 -10.58 1.97 0.87
CA ARG A 210 -9.72 1.28 -0.10
C ARG A 210 -8.32 1.89 -0.15
N GLN A 211 -8.22 3.22 -0.20
CA GLN A 211 -6.92 3.92 -0.21
C GLN A 211 -6.14 3.67 1.09
N LYS A 212 -6.80 3.72 2.24
CA LYS A 212 -6.19 3.39 3.54
C LYS A 212 -5.67 1.96 3.60
N LEU A 213 -6.45 0.99 3.10
CA LEU A 213 -6.02 -0.41 3.05
C LEU A 213 -4.84 -0.63 2.10
N LEU A 214 -4.83 0.03 0.94
CA LEU A 214 -3.70 -0.05 0.01
C LEU A 214 -2.43 0.58 0.59
N ALA A 215 -2.54 1.70 1.30
CA ALA A 215 -1.42 2.34 1.99
C ALA A 215 -0.88 1.47 3.15
N ALA A 216 -1.77 0.87 3.94
CA ALA A 216 -1.36 -0.05 5.00
C ALA A 216 -0.68 -1.32 4.44
N ALA A 217 -1.21 -1.87 3.34
CA ALA A 217 -0.62 -3.05 2.70
C ALA A 217 0.76 -2.74 2.09
N SER A 218 0.93 -1.57 1.46
CA SER A 218 2.23 -1.17 0.91
C SER A 218 3.26 -0.92 2.01
N GLN A 219 2.86 -0.28 3.12
CA GLN A 219 3.73 -0.10 4.28
C GLN A 219 4.15 -1.45 4.89
N ALA A 220 3.21 -2.36 5.12
CA ALA A 220 3.53 -3.70 5.63
C ALA A 220 4.46 -4.49 4.69
N ALA A 221 4.32 -4.33 3.37
CA ALA A 221 5.22 -4.94 2.40
C ALA A 221 6.63 -4.34 2.45
N LEU A 222 6.76 -3.02 2.68
CA LEU A 222 8.06 -2.35 2.84
C LEU A 222 8.74 -2.77 4.15
N GLU A 223 8.00 -2.87 5.25
CA GLU A 223 8.52 -3.35 6.55
C GLU A 223 9.03 -4.80 6.42
N ALA A 224 8.24 -5.69 5.79
CA ALA A 224 8.68 -7.06 5.55
C ALA A 224 9.91 -7.16 4.62
N GLN A 225 10.07 -6.24 3.66
CA GLN A 225 11.28 -6.15 2.84
C GLN A 225 12.49 -5.65 3.65
N ALA A 226 12.29 -4.67 4.53
CA ALA A 226 13.35 -4.15 5.40
C ALA A 226 13.86 -5.23 6.37
N ASP A 227 12.96 -6.02 6.97
CA ASP A 227 13.33 -7.15 7.84
C ASP A 227 14.16 -8.20 7.08
N ARG A 228 13.79 -8.53 5.84
CA ARG A 228 14.56 -9.43 4.98
C ARG A 228 15.94 -8.88 4.63
N LEU A 229 16.08 -7.56 4.46
CA LEU A 229 17.40 -6.96 4.22
C LEU A 229 18.31 -7.11 5.44
N ALA A 230 17.77 -6.99 6.66
CA ALA A 230 18.54 -7.23 7.88
C ALA A 230 19.02 -8.69 7.99
N GLU A 231 18.16 -9.65 7.64
CA GLU A 231 18.54 -11.07 7.56
C GLU A 231 19.68 -11.29 6.54
N VAL A 232 19.56 -10.73 5.33
CA VAL A 232 20.58 -10.85 4.27
C VAL A 232 21.91 -10.23 4.69
N VAL A 233 21.89 -9.08 5.37
CA VAL A 233 23.11 -8.44 5.90
C VAL A 233 23.77 -9.28 6.99
N SER A 234 22.97 -9.90 7.88
CA SER A 234 23.52 -10.79 8.91
C SER A 234 24.17 -12.03 8.28
N LEU A 235 23.52 -12.61 7.26
CA LEU A 235 24.02 -13.79 6.56
C LEU A 235 25.28 -13.47 5.76
N SER A 236 25.35 -12.32 5.09
CA SER A 236 26.56 -11.89 4.38
C SER A 236 27.73 -11.65 5.33
N SER A 237 27.48 -11.08 6.51
CA SER A 237 28.52 -10.92 7.54
C SER A 237 29.03 -12.26 8.08
N GLY A 238 28.14 -13.25 8.26
CA GLY A 238 28.51 -14.60 8.65
C GLY A 238 29.34 -15.31 7.57
N LEU A 239 29.00 -15.13 6.29
CA LEU A 239 29.78 -15.68 5.17
C LEU A 239 31.17 -15.04 5.06
N ALA A 240 31.29 -13.72 5.28
CA ALA A 240 32.58 -13.05 5.28
C ALA A 240 33.49 -13.54 6.42
N ALA A 241 32.93 -13.77 7.61
CA ALA A 241 33.68 -14.36 8.72
C ALA A 241 34.12 -15.81 8.43
N LEU A 242 33.28 -16.61 7.78
CA LEU A 242 33.63 -17.95 7.33
C LEU A 242 34.74 -17.93 6.26
N GLU A 243 34.66 -17.00 5.31
CA GLU A 243 35.72 -16.81 4.30
C GLU A 243 37.05 -16.44 4.96
N GLU A 244 37.04 -15.56 5.96
CA GLU A 244 38.25 -15.19 6.71
C GLU A 244 38.86 -16.40 7.45
N VAL A 245 38.03 -17.21 8.12
CA VAL A 245 38.50 -18.44 8.78
C VAL A 245 39.06 -19.45 7.77
N LEU A 246 38.39 -19.63 6.63
CA LEU A 246 38.87 -20.53 5.57
C LEU A 246 40.20 -20.06 4.96
N MET A 247 40.40 -18.75 4.78
CA MET A 247 41.68 -18.19 4.35
C MET A 247 42.79 -18.40 5.38
N GLN A 248 42.47 -18.31 6.67
CA GLN A 248 43.42 -18.62 7.76
C GLN A 248 43.78 -20.11 7.76
N ASP A 249 42.80 -21.00 7.63
CA ASP A 249 43.00 -22.45 7.55
C ASP A 249 43.82 -22.84 6.32
N GLU A 250 43.56 -22.24 5.16
CA GLU A 250 44.34 -22.45 3.94
C GLU A 250 45.81 -22.08 4.15
N ALA A 251 46.08 -20.93 4.78
CA ALA A 251 47.45 -20.51 5.09
C ALA A 251 48.15 -21.49 6.06
N VAL A 252 47.43 -22.04 7.04
CA VAL A 252 47.97 -23.07 7.95
C VAL A 252 48.26 -24.37 7.21
N VAL A 253 47.34 -24.83 6.35
CA VAL A 253 47.51 -26.03 5.53
C VAL A 253 48.69 -25.89 4.56
N GLN A 254 48.84 -24.73 3.91
CA GLN A 254 49.99 -24.44 3.04
C GLN A 254 51.31 -24.49 3.82
N ARG A 255 51.37 -23.90 5.03
CA ARG A 255 52.56 -24.01 5.89
C ARG A 255 52.84 -25.45 6.32
N ALA A 256 51.82 -26.21 6.67
CA ALA A 256 51.96 -27.62 7.03
C ALA A 256 52.49 -28.46 5.86
N HIS A 257 52.00 -28.22 4.64
CA HIS A 257 52.53 -28.86 3.44
C HIS A 257 53.99 -28.50 3.19
N ALA A 258 54.36 -27.22 3.35
CA ALA A 258 55.73 -26.78 3.18
C ALA A 258 56.68 -27.42 4.22
N TYR A 259 56.30 -27.45 5.50
CA TYR A 259 57.11 -28.10 6.55
C TYR A 259 57.18 -29.63 6.38
N ASN A 260 56.10 -30.26 5.92
CA ASN A 260 56.09 -31.70 5.58
C ASN A 260 57.00 -32.00 4.38
N SER A 261 56.99 -31.15 3.35
CA SER A 261 57.90 -31.22 2.20
C SER A 261 59.36 -31.14 2.66
N LEU A 262 59.68 -30.16 3.50
CA LEU A 262 61.00 -29.99 4.10
C LEU A 262 61.43 -31.19 4.95
N SER A 263 60.50 -31.74 5.75
CA SER A 263 60.72 -32.96 6.55
C SER A 263 61.01 -34.17 5.65
N ALA A 264 60.25 -34.34 4.57
CA ALA A 264 60.41 -35.44 3.62
C ALA A 264 61.74 -35.35 2.87
N SER A 265 62.11 -34.17 2.37
CA SER A 265 63.41 -33.95 1.71
C SER A 265 64.59 -34.20 2.65
N LEU A 266 64.47 -33.78 3.92
CA LEU A 266 65.49 -34.04 4.94
C LEU A 266 65.66 -35.54 5.19
N LEU A 267 64.55 -36.27 5.39
CA LEU A 267 64.58 -37.73 5.59
C LEU A 267 65.13 -38.46 4.36
N SER A 268 64.78 -38.01 3.15
CA SER A 268 65.32 -38.57 1.90
C SER A 268 66.84 -38.38 1.80
N LEU A 269 67.35 -37.21 2.21
CA LEU A 269 68.77 -36.93 2.25
C LEU A 269 69.50 -37.76 3.31
N GLU A 270 68.93 -37.90 4.51
CA GLU A 270 69.45 -38.80 5.54
C GLU A 270 69.49 -40.26 5.05
N ASP A 271 68.44 -40.75 4.41
CA ASP A 271 68.39 -42.10 3.83
C ASP A 271 69.44 -42.29 2.73
N ALA A 272 69.61 -41.32 1.82
CA ALA A 272 70.62 -41.38 0.78
C ALA A 272 72.04 -41.47 1.36
N ILE A 273 72.33 -40.68 2.40
CA ILE A 273 73.62 -40.71 3.11
C ILE A 273 73.84 -42.05 3.82
N LEU A 274 72.81 -42.58 4.51
CA LEU A 274 72.91 -43.85 5.25
C LEU A 274 73.01 -45.06 4.31
N ALA A 275 72.27 -45.06 3.21
CA ALA A 275 72.33 -46.09 2.18
C ALA A 275 73.60 -46.00 1.32
N GLY A 276 74.38 -44.94 1.47
CA GLY A 276 75.63 -44.73 0.75
C GLY A 276 75.45 -44.42 -0.73
N ARG A 277 74.32 -43.84 -1.12
CA ARG A 277 74.05 -43.37 -2.48
C ARG A 277 74.56 -41.93 -2.65
N GLY A 278 74.73 -41.51 -3.91
CA GLY A 278 74.92 -40.09 -4.22
C GLY A 278 73.70 -39.31 -3.74
N ALA A 279 73.93 -38.17 -3.08
CA ALA A 279 72.92 -37.42 -2.34
C ALA A 279 72.68 -36.00 -2.92
N CYS A 280 73.17 -35.75 -4.13
CA CYS A 280 73.12 -34.42 -4.75
C CYS A 280 71.68 -33.97 -5.03
N THR A 281 70.86 -34.88 -5.56
CA THR A 281 69.45 -34.63 -5.89
C THR A 281 68.62 -34.34 -4.64
N GLU A 282 68.90 -35.03 -3.55
CA GLU A 282 68.22 -34.89 -2.26
C GLU A 282 68.65 -33.62 -1.53
N LEU A 283 69.92 -33.21 -1.66
CA LEU A 283 70.42 -31.93 -1.16
C LEU A 283 69.80 -30.74 -1.92
N GLU A 284 69.67 -30.86 -3.24
CA GLU A 284 68.96 -29.86 -4.05
C GLU A 284 67.47 -29.81 -3.72
N ALA A 285 66.82 -30.96 -3.54
CA ALA A 285 65.43 -31.04 -3.09
C ALA A 285 65.25 -30.39 -1.71
N LEU A 286 66.18 -30.60 -0.77
CA LEU A 286 66.15 -29.95 0.53
C LEU A 286 66.32 -28.43 0.43
N ARG A 287 67.19 -27.94 -0.45
CA ARG A 287 67.35 -26.50 -0.72
C ARG A 287 66.08 -25.92 -1.33
N GLN A 288 65.44 -26.60 -2.26
CA GLN A 288 64.18 -26.16 -2.85
C GLN A 288 63.05 -26.14 -1.82
N ALA A 289 62.88 -27.21 -1.03
CA ALA A 289 61.90 -27.25 0.04
C ALA A 289 62.15 -26.16 1.11
N SER A 290 63.41 -25.81 1.39
CA SER A 290 63.73 -24.70 2.30
C SER A 290 63.30 -23.33 1.75
N ALA A 291 63.38 -23.14 0.43
CA ALA A 291 62.94 -21.91 -0.24
C ALA A 291 61.41 -21.79 -0.24
N GLU A 292 60.70 -22.90 -0.42
CA GLU A 292 59.23 -22.96 -0.34
C GLU A 292 58.71 -22.62 1.06
N VAL A 293 59.44 -23.07 2.09
CA VAL A 293 59.11 -22.78 3.50
C VAL A 293 59.44 -21.34 3.90
N ASN A 294 60.37 -20.70 3.20
CA ASN A 294 60.89 -19.36 3.53
C ASN A 294 61.44 -19.25 4.97
N ASP A 295 62.01 -20.33 5.51
CA ASP A 295 62.67 -20.30 6.82
C ASP A 295 64.12 -19.82 6.66
N ALA A 296 64.37 -18.58 7.12
CA ALA A 296 65.67 -17.94 7.01
C ALA A 296 66.79 -18.70 7.72
N PHE A 297 66.50 -19.45 8.80
CA PHE A 297 67.51 -20.22 9.52
C PHE A 297 67.97 -21.43 8.71
N VAL A 298 67.04 -22.21 8.17
CA VAL A 298 67.36 -23.36 7.30
C VAL A 298 68.07 -22.89 6.03
N ALA A 299 67.57 -21.83 5.38
CA ALA A 299 68.18 -21.28 4.18
C ALA A 299 69.63 -20.80 4.42
N ASN A 300 69.88 -20.12 5.55
CA ASN A 300 71.22 -19.68 5.94
C ASN A 300 72.14 -20.87 6.25
N LEU A 301 71.67 -21.88 6.99
CA LEU A 301 72.48 -23.07 7.26
C LEU A 301 72.89 -23.79 5.97
N LEU A 302 71.97 -23.96 5.03
CA LEU A 302 72.23 -24.63 3.75
C LEU A 302 73.15 -23.81 2.82
N SER A 303 73.18 -22.48 2.97
CA SER A 303 74.08 -21.59 2.21
C SER A 303 75.49 -21.52 2.82
N THR A 304 75.64 -21.78 4.11
CA THR A 304 76.96 -21.89 4.77
C THR A 304 77.71 -23.18 4.48
N LEU A 305 77.07 -24.16 3.83
CA LEU A 305 77.72 -25.40 3.43
C LEU A 305 78.84 -25.13 2.41
N PRO A 306 80.06 -25.67 2.61
CA PRO A 306 81.16 -25.51 1.65
C PRO A 306 80.78 -26.01 0.26
N ALA A 307 81.33 -25.42 -0.80
CA ALA A 307 81.15 -25.91 -2.16
C ALA A 307 81.52 -27.40 -2.29
N ASP A 308 82.55 -27.82 -1.55
CA ASP A 308 83.04 -29.20 -1.50
C ASP A 308 81.99 -30.19 -0.98
N SER A 309 81.01 -29.76 -0.18
CA SER A 309 79.93 -30.63 0.29
C SER A 309 79.00 -31.07 -0.84
N ALA A 310 78.75 -30.21 -1.83
CA ALA A 310 78.00 -30.56 -3.02
C ALA A 310 78.80 -31.51 -3.92
N ASP A 311 80.13 -31.38 -3.95
CA ASP A 311 81.00 -32.31 -4.68
C ASP A 311 81.05 -33.68 -4.00
N LEU A 312 81.06 -33.74 -2.67
CA LEU A 312 80.92 -34.98 -1.92
C LEU A 312 79.61 -35.69 -2.23
N CYS A 313 78.50 -34.96 -2.32
CA CYS A 313 77.21 -35.53 -2.68
C CYS A 313 77.10 -35.97 -4.16
N ARG A 314 77.94 -35.42 -5.06
CA ARG A 314 77.98 -35.75 -6.50
C ARG A 314 78.88 -36.93 -6.84
N ARG A 315 79.95 -37.15 -6.07
CA ARG A 315 80.85 -38.29 -6.29
C ARG A 315 80.04 -39.57 -6.18
N ALA A 316 80.31 -40.55 -7.04
CA ALA A 316 79.63 -41.86 -7.05
C ALA A 316 79.90 -42.73 -5.80
N GLY A 317 80.40 -42.13 -4.72
CA GLY A 317 80.65 -42.75 -3.43
C GLY A 317 79.71 -42.19 -2.38
N SER A 318 79.49 -42.98 -1.34
CA SER A 318 78.75 -42.56 -0.16
C SER A 318 79.41 -41.33 0.49
N VAL A 319 78.60 -40.40 0.99
CA VAL A 319 79.09 -39.40 1.95
C VAL A 319 79.70 -40.16 3.12
N PRO A 320 81.00 -39.97 3.41
CA PRO A 320 81.67 -40.82 4.37
C PRO A 320 81.08 -40.62 5.75
N THR A 321 80.60 -41.71 6.34
CA THR A 321 80.09 -41.71 7.70
C THR A 321 81.26 -41.51 8.68
N GLU A 322 80.98 -41.01 9.88
CA GLU A 322 82.00 -40.83 10.91
C GLU A 322 82.88 -42.09 11.17
N PRO A 323 82.35 -43.32 11.27
CA PRO A 323 83.19 -44.52 11.40
C PRO A 323 84.05 -44.77 10.15
N LEU A 324 83.57 -44.45 8.95
CA LEU A 324 84.35 -44.57 7.72
C LEU A 324 85.49 -43.54 7.69
N LEU A 325 85.25 -42.30 8.13
CA LEU A 325 86.29 -41.27 8.25
C LEU A 325 87.37 -41.69 9.26
N ARG A 326 86.96 -42.22 10.42
CA ARG A 326 87.86 -42.79 11.44
C ARG A 326 88.70 -43.94 10.87
N GLN A 327 88.06 -44.87 10.15
CA GLN A 327 88.75 -45.98 9.51
C GLN A 327 89.75 -45.48 8.45
N ARG A 328 89.35 -44.56 7.58
CA ARG A 328 90.24 -43.97 6.57
C ARG A 328 91.42 -43.25 7.20
N LEU A 329 91.18 -42.42 8.22
CA LEU A 329 92.27 -41.78 8.97
C LEU A 329 93.22 -42.83 9.52
N SER A 330 92.70 -43.87 10.18
CA SER A 330 93.53 -44.94 10.74
C SER A 330 94.42 -45.63 9.70
N SER A 331 93.90 -45.85 8.48
CA SER A 331 94.68 -46.39 7.36
C SER A 331 95.71 -45.41 6.79
N GLN A 332 95.45 -44.10 6.88
CA GLN A 332 96.35 -43.06 6.38
C GLN A 332 97.38 -42.60 7.42
N LEU A 333 97.17 -42.86 8.72
CA LEU A 333 98.09 -42.43 9.78
C LEU A 333 99.51 -42.96 9.58
N SER A 334 99.69 -44.17 9.04
CA SER A 334 101.03 -44.70 8.71
C SER A 334 101.74 -43.85 7.66
N ASP A 335 100.99 -43.42 6.65
CA ASP A 335 101.51 -42.70 5.49
C ASP A 335 101.74 -41.23 5.82
N LEU A 336 100.87 -40.63 6.62
CA LEU A 336 101.03 -39.28 7.15
C LEU A 336 102.21 -39.17 8.11
N ALA A 337 102.41 -40.18 8.97
CA ALA A 337 103.57 -40.21 9.86
C ALA A 337 104.87 -40.46 9.09
N THR A 338 104.84 -41.25 8.01
CA THR A 338 105.96 -41.35 7.07
C THR A 338 106.29 -39.99 6.46
N ALA A 339 105.26 -39.22 6.05
CA ALA A 339 105.41 -37.89 5.48
C ALA A 339 105.96 -36.87 6.49
N ALA A 340 105.63 -36.99 7.78
CA ALA A 340 106.15 -36.12 8.83
C ALA A 340 107.67 -36.21 8.99
N PHE A 341 108.28 -37.35 8.66
CA PHE A 341 109.74 -37.55 8.69
C PHE A 341 110.45 -37.13 7.39
N VAL A 342 109.72 -36.73 6.33
CA VAL A 342 110.32 -36.32 5.06
C VAL A 342 110.84 -34.88 5.18
N PRO A 343 112.15 -34.62 5.11
CA PRO A 343 112.67 -33.25 5.14
C PRO A 343 112.24 -32.48 3.89
N ALA A 344 111.97 -31.17 4.02
CA ALA A 344 111.53 -30.34 2.91
C ALA A 344 112.54 -30.38 1.73
N GLY A 345 112.05 -30.58 0.50
CA GLY A 345 112.88 -30.58 -0.72
C GLY A 345 113.74 -31.82 -0.96
N SER A 346 113.57 -32.90 -0.19
CA SER A 346 114.43 -34.09 -0.26
C SER A 346 114.09 -35.13 -1.34
N GLY A 347 113.00 -34.92 -2.10
CA GLY A 347 112.58 -35.80 -3.19
C GLY A 347 112.36 -37.26 -2.74
N LEU A 348 112.63 -38.22 -3.65
CA LEU A 348 112.45 -39.66 -3.38
C LEU A 348 113.31 -40.19 -2.23
N LEU A 349 114.51 -39.62 -2.02
CA LEU A 349 115.42 -40.06 -0.95
C LEU A 349 114.80 -39.79 0.43
N GLY A 350 114.10 -38.66 0.57
CA GLY A 350 113.36 -38.30 1.78
C GLY A 350 112.26 -39.30 2.13
N GLU A 351 111.58 -39.85 1.12
CA GLU A 351 110.52 -40.85 1.36
C GLU A 351 111.07 -42.17 1.90
N VAL A 352 112.23 -42.60 1.41
CA VAL A 352 112.91 -43.82 1.92
C VAL A 352 113.29 -43.60 3.38
N ILE A 353 113.89 -42.44 3.68
CA ILE A 353 114.26 -42.04 5.05
C ILE A 353 113.01 -42.02 5.94
N GLY A 354 111.92 -41.39 5.49
CA GLY A 354 110.68 -41.32 6.23
C GLY A 354 110.07 -42.69 6.55
N LYS A 355 110.15 -43.65 5.61
CA LYS A 355 109.66 -45.03 5.84
C LYS A 355 110.49 -45.76 6.90
N VAL A 356 111.82 -45.60 6.88
CA VAL A 356 112.71 -46.20 7.89
C VAL A 356 112.42 -45.61 9.26
N PHE A 357 112.33 -44.28 9.39
CA PHE A 357 112.03 -43.64 10.67
C PHE A 357 110.61 -43.96 11.17
N ARG A 358 109.64 -44.10 10.27
CA ARG A 358 108.28 -44.51 10.66
C ARG A 358 108.23 -45.90 11.30
N GLN A 359 109.03 -46.85 10.83
CA GLN A 359 109.11 -48.20 11.41
C GLN A 359 109.69 -48.21 12.82
N LEU A 360 110.58 -47.26 13.13
CA LEU A 360 111.19 -47.10 14.44
C LEU A 360 110.32 -46.32 15.42
N TYR A 361 109.30 -45.60 14.93
CA TYR A 361 108.43 -44.74 15.73
C TYR A 361 107.07 -45.40 15.99
N ILE A 362 106.70 -45.54 17.25
CA ILE A 362 105.34 -45.96 17.66
C ILE A 362 104.51 -44.70 17.85
N LEU A 363 103.41 -44.57 17.10
CA LEU A 363 102.43 -43.50 17.35
C LEU A 363 101.64 -43.85 18.60
N ASP A 364 102.07 -43.31 19.73
CA ASP A 364 101.34 -43.40 20.99
C ASP A 364 100.96 -42.00 21.48
N ARG A 365 99.76 -41.89 22.07
CA ARG A 365 99.20 -40.63 22.59
C ARG A 365 100.08 -40.04 23.69
N ASP A 366 100.74 -40.90 24.45
CA ASP A 366 101.57 -40.57 25.61
C ASP A 366 103.08 -40.70 25.31
N SER A 367 103.47 -40.74 24.03
CA SER A 367 104.89 -40.72 23.67
C SER A 367 105.52 -39.40 24.12
N VAL A 368 106.18 -39.45 25.28
CA VAL A 368 106.88 -38.33 25.91
C VAL A 368 107.82 -37.72 24.88
N VAL A 369 107.57 -36.46 24.54
CA VAL A 369 108.50 -35.63 23.77
C VAL A 369 109.80 -35.62 24.57
N LEU A 370 110.81 -36.38 24.11
CA LEU A 370 112.17 -36.22 24.59
C LEU A 370 112.50 -34.72 24.47
N ASP A 371 112.96 -34.11 25.57
CA ASP A 371 113.34 -32.69 25.70
C ASP A 371 114.40 -32.33 24.64
N ILE A 372 113.97 -32.12 23.40
CA ILE A 372 114.77 -31.63 22.30
C ILE A 372 114.53 -30.11 22.29
N PRO A 373 115.56 -29.28 22.53
CA PRO A 373 115.41 -27.83 22.75
C PRO A 373 114.96 -27.01 21.53
N GLN A 374 114.57 -27.65 20.42
CA GLN A 374 113.97 -27.01 19.25
C GLN A 374 112.80 -27.85 18.76
N GLU A 375 111.58 -27.31 18.86
CA GLU A 375 110.38 -27.91 18.24
C GLU A 375 110.56 -27.94 16.71
N THR A 376 110.84 -29.12 16.18
CA THR A 376 110.94 -29.35 14.74
C THR A 376 109.55 -29.56 14.14
N GLU A 377 109.36 -29.25 12.85
CA GLU A 377 108.09 -29.49 12.16
C GLU A 377 107.65 -30.96 12.23
N ALA A 378 108.62 -31.89 12.16
CA ALA A 378 108.39 -33.32 12.32
C ALA A 378 107.82 -33.67 13.71
N SER A 379 108.39 -33.11 14.79
CA SER A 379 107.92 -33.35 16.16
C SER A 379 106.48 -32.86 16.38
N ARG A 380 106.13 -31.68 15.86
CA ARG A 380 104.77 -31.13 15.93
C ARG A 380 103.77 -31.96 15.12
N ASN A 381 104.14 -32.36 13.90
CA ASN A 381 103.30 -33.21 13.06
C ASN A 381 103.05 -34.58 13.71
N LEU A 382 104.08 -35.22 14.29
CA LEU A 382 103.94 -36.51 14.95
C LEU A 382 103.11 -36.43 16.24
N ALA A 383 103.27 -35.36 17.03
CA ALA A 383 102.43 -35.11 18.21
C ALA A 383 100.95 -34.94 17.82
N ALA A 384 100.67 -34.18 16.76
CA ALA A 384 99.32 -34.01 16.23
C ALA A 384 98.71 -35.33 15.73
N LEU A 385 99.49 -36.12 14.98
CA LEU A 385 99.06 -37.43 14.49
C LEU A 385 98.87 -38.44 15.62
N GLY A 386 99.73 -38.45 16.64
CA GLY A 386 99.59 -39.30 17.83
C GLY A 386 98.36 -38.96 18.65
N SER A 387 98.08 -37.67 18.84
CA SER A 387 96.85 -37.18 19.46
C SER A 387 95.61 -37.57 18.64
N ALA A 388 95.63 -37.40 17.31
CA ALA A 388 94.52 -37.79 16.45
C ALA A 388 94.30 -39.31 16.44
N ALA A 389 95.38 -40.10 16.43
CA ALA A 389 95.32 -41.56 16.55
C ALA A 389 94.68 -41.99 17.88
N GLY A 390 95.08 -41.37 18.98
CA GLY A 390 94.50 -41.61 20.30
C GLY A 390 93.02 -41.23 20.39
N ALA A 391 92.62 -40.12 19.78
CA ALA A 391 91.22 -39.71 19.71
C ALA A 391 90.37 -40.71 18.90
N VAL A 392 90.86 -41.17 17.75
CA VAL A 392 90.17 -42.15 16.90
C VAL A 392 90.05 -43.52 17.58
N ALA A 393 91.13 -44.01 18.21
CA ALA A 393 91.17 -45.31 18.86
C ALA A 393 90.39 -45.36 20.18
N GLY A 394 90.38 -44.27 20.95
CA GLY A 394 89.65 -44.17 22.22
C GLY A 394 88.16 -43.87 22.09
N GLY A 395 87.63 -43.83 20.86
CA GLY A 395 86.24 -43.45 20.60
C GLY A 395 85.94 -41.97 20.81
N GLY A 396 86.96 -41.12 20.95
CA GLY A 396 86.84 -39.68 21.12
C GLY A 396 86.22 -38.98 19.91
N GLU A 397 85.89 -37.71 20.09
CA GLU A 397 85.22 -36.90 19.06
C GLU A 397 86.12 -36.70 17.84
N LEU A 398 85.64 -37.13 16.65
CA LEU A 398 86.39 -36.96 15.40
C LEU A 398 86.68 -35.48 15.10
N ARG A 399 85.81 -34.58 15.57
CA ARG A 399 85.95 -33.12 15.44
C ARG A 399 87.22 -32.60 16.10
N GLU A 400 87.51 -33.04 17.33
CA GLU A 400 88.76 -32.64 18.01
C GLU A 400 90.00 -33.14 17.27
N ALA A 401 89.94 -34.35 16.71
CA ALA A 401 91.03 -34.91 15.91
C ALA A 401 91.26 -34.07 14.64
N LEU A 402 90.18 -33.69 13.95
CA LEU A 402 90.22 -32.83 12.77
C LEU A 402 90.80 -31.44 13.11
N ASP A 403 90.28 -30.76 14.13
CA ASP A 403 90.74 -29.43 14.53
C ASP A 403 92.24 -29.42 14.89
N ARG A 404 92.71 -30.47 15.59
CA ARG A 404 94.13 -30.63 15.93
C ARG A 404 95.00 -30.86 14.69
N LEU A 405 94.55 -31.69 13.74
CA LEU A 405 95.28 -31.94 12.51
C LEU A 405 95.33 -30.68 11.62
N GLU A 406 94.22 -29.96 11.48
CA GLU A 406 94.16 -28.73 10.68
C GLU A 406 95.03 -27.60 11.24
N GLY A 407 95.05 -27.43 12.57
CA GLY A 407 95.83 -26.39 13.25
C GLY A 407 97.33 -26.70 13.35
N SER A 408 97.70 -27.98 13.39
CA SER A 408 99.07 -28.40 13.75
C SER A 408 99.89 -28.94 12.59
N LEU A 409 99.26 -29.58 11.59
CA LEU A 409 99.99 -30.15 10.47
C LEU A 409 100.62 -29.07 9.58
N ARG A 410 101.87 -29.29 9.17
CA ARG A 410 102.63 -28.41 8.27
C ARG A 410 103.36 -29.19 7.17
N GLY A 411 103.73 -28.49 6.10
CA GLY A 411 104.54 -29.02 5.00
C GLY A 411 103.88 -30.19 4.26
N THR A 412 104.70 -31.15 3.84
CA THR A 412 104.32 -32.34 3.05
C THR A 412 103.27 -33.21 3.76
N CYS A 413 103.26 -33.24 5.09
CA CYS A 413 102.26 -33.97 5.87
C CYS A 413 100.87 -33.33 5.72
N ARG A 414 100.78 -32.00 5.77
CA ARG A 414 99.52 -31.26 5.54
C ARG A 414 99.03 -31.41 4.10
N GLU A 415 99.93 -31.35 3.12
CA GLU A 415 99.57 -31.55 1.70
C GLU A 415 99.00 -32.94 1.45
N ARG A 416 99.57 -33.98 2.08
CA ARG A 416 99.02 -35.35 1.96
C ARG A 416 97.72 -35.53 2.72
N ALA A 417 97.56 -34.85 3.86
CA ALA A 417 96.33 -34.90 4.64
C ALA A 417 95.21 -34.02 4.08
N SER A 418 95.49 -33.06 3.20
CA SER A 418 94.52 -32.03 2.80
C SER A 418 93.24 -32.62 2.22
N THR A 419 93.35 -33.64 1.36
CA THR A 419 92.20 -34.31 0.75
C THR A 419 91.30 -34.97 1.78
N TRP A 420 91.88 -35.64 2.78
CA TRP A 420 91.13 -36.24 3.88
C TRP A 420 90.55 -35.18 4.81
N LEU A 421 91.29 -34.11 5.12
CA LEU A 421 90.84 -33.01 5.98
C LEU A 421 89.65 -32.27 5.36
N GLU A 422 89.72 -31.96 4.06
CA GLU A 422 88.61 -31.33 3.31
C GLU A 422 87.38 -32.25 3.26
N GLU A 423 87.56 -33.53 2.94
CA GLU A 423 86.47 -34.52 2.93
C GLU A 423 85.84 -34.69 4.32
N ALA A 424 86.65 -34.84 5.37
CA ALA A 424 86.18 -35.00 6.74
C ALA A 424 85.47 -33.75 7.25
N ARG A 425 86.00 -32.55 6.96
CA ARG A 425 85.38 -31.28 7.33
C ARG A 425 84.03 -31.12 6.65
N ALA A 426 83.97 -31.31 5.33
CA ALA A 426 82.72 -31.14 4.58
C ALA A 426 81.67 -32.19 4.97
N ALA A 427 82.06 -33.44 5.25
CA ALA A 427 81.15 -34.47 5.73
C ALA A 427 80.61 -34.19 7.16
N LEU A 428 81.47 -33.74 8.07
CA LEU A 428 81.07 -33.36 9.44
C LEU A 428 80.16 -32.12 9.44
N GLN A 429 80.49 -31.10 8.64
CA GLN A 429 79.66 -29.90 8.51
C GLN A 429 78.30 -30.22 7.88
N LEU A 430 78.25 -31.07 6.85
CA LEU A 430 76.99 -31.54 6.27
C LEU A 430 76.12 -32.22 7.33
N ARG A 431 76.68 -33.14 8.12
CA ARG A 431 75.94 -33.82 9.21
C ARG A 431 75.44 -32.86 10.28
N GLN A 432 76.27 -31.93 10.74
CA GLN A 432 75.88 -30.91 11.73
C GLN A 432 74.75 -30.03 11.19
N THR A 433 74.84 -29.62 9.91
CA THR A 433 73.78 -28.87 9.24
C THR A 433 72.48 -29.67 9.18
N LEU A 434 72.54 -30.96 8.85
CA LEU A 434 71.34 -31.81 8.81
C LEU A 434 70.71 -31.98 10.19
N GLU A 435 71.51 -32.17 11.25
CA GLU A 435 71.01 -32.24 12.62
C GLU A 435 70.35 -30.92 13.06
N ALA A 436 70.95 -29.77 12.71
CA ALA A 436 70.38 -28.46 13.01
C ALA A 436 69.07 -28.22 12.24
N VAL A 437 69.01 -28.60 10.96
CA VAL A 437 67.79 -28.53 10.14
C VAL A 437 66.73 -29.48 10.71
N LYS A 438 67.10 -30.69 11.12
CA LYS A 438 66.19 -31.66 11.76
C LYS A 438 65.57 -31.10 13.03
N ALA A 439 66.38 -30.56 13.93
CA ALA A 439 65.91 -29.93 15.15
C ALA A 439 64.97 -28.76 14.84
N ARG A 440 65.30 -27.93 13.85
CA ARG A 440 64.44 -26.82 13.41
C ARG A 440 63.10 -27.31 12.86
N VAL A 441 63.12 -28.30 11.97
CA VAL A 441 61.92 -28.90 11.38
C VAL A 441 61.02 -29.51 12.46
N GLN A 442 61.59 -30.20 13.45
CA GLN A 442 60.83 -30.71 14.60
C GLN A 442 60.17 -29.59 15.40
N CYS A 443 60.87 -28.47 15.63
CA CYS A 443 60.29 -27.31 16.27
C CYS A 443 59.15 -26.69 15.46
N LEU A 444 59.32 -26.55 14.14
CA LEU A 444 58.30 -25.99 13.23
C LEU A 444 57.04 -26.87 13.19
N ASN A 445 57.21 -28.19 13.13
CA ASN A 445 56.09 -29.13 13.18
C ASN A 445 55.39 -29.10 14.54
N ALA A 446 56.12 -28.93 15.65
CA ALA A 446 55.52 -28.80 16.98
C ALA A 446 54.73 -27.50 17.16
N THR A 447 55.06 -26.43 16.42
CA THR A 447 54.29 -25.16 16.46
C THR A 447 53.04 -25.16 15.59
N LEU A 448 52.87 -26.15 14.71
CA LEU A 448 51.66 -26.31 13.90
C LEU A 448 50.60 -27.20 14.55
N LEU A 449 51.01 -28.04 15.50
CA LEU A 449 50.14 -28.89 16.32
C LEU A 449 49.65 -28.12 17.55
#